data_AF-A0A3P9B1N7-F1
#
_entry.id   AF-A0A3P9B1N7-F1
#
_cell.length_a   1.000
_cell.length_b   1.000
_cell.length_c   1.000
_cell.angle_alpha   90.00
_cell.angle_beta   90.00
_cell.angle_gamma   90.00
#
_symmetry.space_group_name_H-M   'P 1'
#
loop_
_entity.id
_entity.type
_entity.pdbx_description
1 polymer ?
#
loop_
_entity_poly.entity_id
_entity_poly.type
_entity_poly.pdbx_seq_one_letter_code
_entity_poly.pdbx_strand_id
1 'polypeptide(L)'
;EETPGRSSRSAGRRSGAAAGLSASSTSPSRLSRLQEKDELRGLNDRLANYIQRVQELESERSYMLLKLEEKEEARSSVRRLYEEELADVRKSLDGLAQERAQLQIDYGNLCEEHRTLQARHQKKEGDLTNALAQLRRAEETLSLKDAEFTKLQSENRRLNGDLADLQSQLEQLEALLADTKNQLSSETLRRVEMESQVQTLKEELELHKNISEQEILEIRSRHERRLVEVDSGWRGMFESKLAEAMQQLRQDSESQLQQYKEEIDRVFGSKLHNAQQDALEKNGVGNALRLNVPPSLCQKISLENRFQDLERTLDREREDWHQKLSHQLEDYEHLMDVKVALDVEISAYRKMLEVEEQRFKLSPSPSQRTSIPRTHEHSGRKPRGKKRKYEGESGSSPAYKMSSRSMERGAVSVEEIDVDGKYVRLKNNSEKVSLYGL
;
A
#
# COMPACT_ATOMS: atom_id res chain seq x y z
N GLU A 1 89.17 112.94 -36.05
CA GLU A 1 88.73 112.89 -37.46
C GLU A 1 87.71 114.00 -37.65
N GLU A 2 88.17 115.18 -38.07
CA GLU A 2 88.26 115.63 -39.48
C GLU A 2 86.88 116.12 -39.98
N THR A 3 86.52 117.41 -39.83
CA THR A 3 86.88 118.62 -40.63
C THR A 3 86.01 118.77 -41.93
N PRO A 4 86.03 119.90 -42.69
CA PRO A 4 85.00 120.94 -42.63
C PRO A 4 84.68 121.56 -44.03
N GLY A 5 84.06 122.76 -44.07
CA GLY A 5 84.09 123.69 -45.22
C GLY A 5 83.03 124.78 -45.05
N ARG A 6 83.28 126.03 -44.61
CA ARG A 6 84.10 127.16 -45.12
C ARG A 6 83.60 127.65 -46.50
N SER A 7 83.09 128.88 -46.64
CA SER A 7 83.83 130.11 -47.03
C SER A 7 82.80 131.27 -47.11
N SER A 8 82.86 132.41 -46.40
CA SER A 8 83.73 133.61 -46.48
C SER A 8 83.68 134.43 -47.78
N ARG A 9 83.39 135.75 -47.69
CA ARG A 9 83.95 136.89 -48.48
C ARG A 9 83.48 138.21 -47.83
N SER A 10 84.36 139.03 -47.21
CA SER A 10 85.26 140.08 -47.78
C SER A 10 84.49 141.35 -48.21
N ALA A 11 84.90 142.61 -48.04
CA ALA A 11 86.14 143.30 -47.66
C ALA A 11 85.78 144.76 -47.28
N GLY A 12 86.51 145.43 -46.36
CA GLY A 12 87.44 146.55 -46.67
C GLY A 12 86.74 147.92 -46.79
N ARG A 13 87.26 149.09 -46.40
CA ARG A 13 88.55 149.65 -45.94
C ARG A 13 88.28 151.18 -45.77
N ARG A 14 88.78 151.94 -44.78
CA ARG A 14 90.03 152.77 -44.72
C ARG A 14 89.62 154.11 -44.05
N SER A 15 90.14 154.50 -42.88
CA SER A 15 91.34 155.33 -42.60
C SER A 15 91.45 156.67 -43.35
N GLY A 16 91.54 157.78 -42.61
CA GLY A 16 92.04 159.06 -43.13
C GLY A 16 91.76 160.25 -42.21
N ALA A 17 92.82 160.84 -41.67
CA ALA A 17 92.82 161.95 -40.72
C ALA A 17 93.04 163.32 -41.39
N ALA A 18 92.87 164.37 -40.56
CA ALA A 18 93.57 165.65 -40.55
C ALA A 18 92.83 166.93 -41.03
N ALA A 19 92.62 167.80 -40.04
CA ALA A 19 92.98 169.23 -39.94
C ALA A 19 92.43 170.27 -40.94
N GLY A 20 91.90 171.37 -40.37
CA GLY A 20 92.06 172.71 -40.94
C GLY A 20 90.89 173.69 -40.79
N LEU A 21 91.11 174.77 -40.03
CA LEU A 21 90.64 176.17 -40.26
C LEU A 21 89.13 176.44 -39.98
N SER A 22 88.63 177.59 -39.56
CA SER A 22 89.12 178.89 -39.08
C SER A 22 87.86 179.69 -38.63
N ALA A 23 88.06 180.67 -37.76
CA ALA A 23 87.03 181.53 -37.17
C ALA A 23 86.35 182.51 -38.15
N SER A 24 85.08 182.88 -37.89
CA SER A 24 84.61 184.29 -37.93
C SER A 24 83.16 184.47 -37.45
N SER A 25 83.02 185.27 -36.39
CA SER A 25 82.01 186.31 -36.12
C SER A 25 80.52 186.11 -36.46
N THR A 26 79.73 186.02 -35.38
CA THR A 26 78.50 186.78 -35.09
C THR A 26 77.31 186.68 -36.06
N SER A 27 76.25 185.98 -35.62
CA SER A 27 74.83 186.38 -35.78
C SER A 27 73.93 185.51 -34.88
N PRO A 28 72.82 186.06 -34.33
CA PRO A 28 72.10 185.52 -33.16
C PRO A 28 71.05 184.46 -33.56
N SER A 29 71.47 183.24 -33.86
CA SER A 29 70.56 182.10 -34.13
C SER A 29 71.06 180.74 -33.62
N ARG A 30 72.24 180.69 -32.97
CA ARG A 30 72.80 179.46 -32.36
C ARG A 30 72.12 179.01 -31.06
N LEU A 31 71.51 179.92 -30.31
CA LEU A 31 70.82 179.59 -29.05
C LEU A 31 69.55 178.75 -29.29
N SER A 32 68.81 179.02 -30.38
CA SER A 32 67.58 178.31 -30.74
C SER A 32 67.84 176.86 -31.20
N ARG A 33 68.90 176.59 -31.98
CA ARG A 33 69.27 175.22 -32.37
C ARG A 33 69.81 174.36 -31.23
N LEU A 34 70.37 174.98 -30.19
CA LEU A 34 70.86 174.27 -29.01
C LEU A 34 69.68 173.86 -28.11
N GLN A 35 68.72 174.75 -27.91
CA GLN A 35 67.46 174.44 -27.22
C GLN A 35 66.65 173.35 -27.94
N GLU A 36 66.49 173.45 -29.26
CA GLU A 36 65.79 172.43 -30.07
C GLU A 36 66.50 171.06 -30.03
N LYS A 37 67.84 171.04 -29.99
CA LYS A 37 68.61 169.81 -29.85
C LYS A 37 68.45 169.18 -28.45
N ASP A 38 68.35 169.98 -27.41
CA ASP A 38 68.12 169.47 -26.04
C ASP A 38 66.65 169.05 -25.83
N GLU A 39 65.70 169.69 -26.49
CA GLU A 39 64.30 169.24 -26.59
C GLU A 39 64.19 167.91 -27.35
N LEU A 40 64.92 167.75 -28.47
CA LEU A 40 64.99 166.48 -29.21
C LEU A 40 65.67 165.38 -28.40
N ARG A 41 66.68 165.71 -27.58
CA ARG A 41 67.25 164.76 -26.61
C ARG A 41 66.23 164.36 -25.55
N GLY A 42 65.53 165.32 -24.94
CA GLY A 42 64.48 165.04 -23.97
C GLY A 42 63.32 164.22 -24.54
N LEU A 43 62.94 164.45 -25.81
CA LEU A 43 61.96 163.64 -26.52
C LEU A 43 62.50 162.23 -26.84
N ASN A 44 63.75 162.12 -27.27
CA ASN A 44 64.39 160.83 -27.50
C ASN A 44 64.58 160.03 -26.21
N ASP A 45 64.90 160.66 -25.09
CA ASP A 45 65.01 160.00 -23.78
C ASP A 45 63.62 159.53 -23.31
N ARG A 46 62.58 160.33 -23.55
CA ARG A 46 61.18 159.90 -23.32
C ARG A 46 60.81 158.73 -24.24
N LEU A 47 61.14 158.77 -25.52
CA LEU A 47 60.91 157.68 -26.47
C LEU A 47 61.69 156.42 -26.09
N ALA A 48 62.94 156.54 -25.65
CA ALA A 48 63.74 155.43 -25.16
C ALA A 48 63.12 154.81 -23.91
N ASN A 49 62.65 155.63 -22.97
CA ASN A 49 61.89 155.17 -21.81
C ASN A 49 60.57 154.50 -22.22
N TYR A 50 59.86 155.01 -23.23
CA TYR A 50 58.65 154.37 -23.76
C TYR A 50 58.97 153.04 -24.46
N ILE A 51 60.03 152.97 -25.27
CA ILE A 51 60.46 151.74 -25.94
C ILE A 51 60.89 150.71 -24.90
N GLN A 52 61.65 151.11 -23.89
CA GLN A 52 62.03 150.24 -22.77
C GLN A 52 60.79 149.78 -22.00
N ARG A 53 59.82 150.67 -21.76
CA ARG A 53 58.56 150.30 -21.11
C ARG A 53 57.72 149.34 -21.96
N VAL A 54 57.70 149.53 -23.28
CA VAL A 54 57.01 148.61 -24.20
C VAL A 54 57.72 147.26 -24.24
N GLN A 55 59.05 147.23 -24.29
CA GLN A 55 59.82 145.97 -24.22
C GLN A 55 59.64 145.26 -22.87
N GLU A 56 59.60 146.00 -21.77
CA GLU A 56 59.24 145.47 -20.44
C GLU A 56 57.83 144.87 -20.48
N LEU A 57 56.83 145.61 -20.97
CA LEU A 57 55.44 145.13 -21.09
C LEU A 57 55.31 143.94 -22.05
N GLU A 58 56.07 143.90 -23.14
CA GLU A 58 56.13 142.77 -24.06
C GLU A 58 56.78 141.56 -23.40
N SER A 59 57.87 141.74 -22.65
CA SER A 59 58.50 140.68 -21.88
C SER A 59 57.60 140.16 -20.75
N GLU A 60 56.89 141.05 -20.05
CA GLU A 60 55.89 140.74 -19.03
C GLU A 60 54.71 139.99 -19.67
N ARG A 61 54.23 140.42 -20.84
CA ARG A 61 53.17 139.75 -21.58
C ARG A 61 53.59 138.36 -22.03
N SER A 62 54.77 138.20 -22.63
CA SER A 62 55.32 136.90 -23.03
C SER A 62 55.49 135.97 -21.83
N TYR A 63 55.97 136.50 -20.70
CA TYR A 63 56.07 135.75 -19.45
C TYR A 63 54.70 135.34 -18.89
N MET A 64 53.71 136.22 -18.95
CA MET A 64 52.34 135.92 -18.53
C MET A 64 51.67 134.88 -19.44
N LEU A 65 51.94 134.91 -20.74
CA LEU A 65 51.48 133.87 -21.68
C LEU A 65 52.09 132.51 -21.34
N LEU A 66 53.41 132.43 -21.14
CA LEU A 66 54.08 131.19 -20.70
C LEU A 66 53.51 130.67 -19.38
N LYS A 67 53.30 131.54 -18.39
CA LYS A 67 52.66 131.15 -17.11
C LYS A 67 51.23 130.66 -17.27
N LEU A 68 50.49 131.17 -18.25
CA LEU A 68 49.14 130.69 -18.55
C LEU A 68 49.21 129.34 -19.24
N GLU A 69 50.10 129.16 -20.22
CA GLU A 69 50.38 127.89 -20.89
C GLU A 69 50.80 126.83 -19.86
N GLU A 70 51.77 127.11 -18.98
CA GLU A 70 52.20 126.20 -17.90
C GLU A 70 51.04 125.82 -16.96
N LYS A 71 50.15 126.77 -16.62
CA LYS A 71 48.96 126.48 -15.80
C LYS A 71 47.90 125.68 -16.54
N GLU A 72 47.74 125.92 -17.84
CA GLU A 72 46.83 125.17 -18.70
C GLU A 72 47.33 123.74 -18.92
N GLU A 73 48.63 123.57 -19.12
CA GLU A 73 49.32 122.27 -19.18
C GLU A 73 49.24 121.52 -17.85
N ALA A 74 49.46 122.19 -16.71
CA ALA A 74 49.27 121.57 -15.40
C ALA A 74 47.81 121.15 -15.18
N ARG A 75 46.84 121.98 -15.57
CA ARG A 75 45.40 121.65 -15.49
C ARG A 75 45.03 120.50 -16.42
N SER A 76 45.55 120.45 -17.65
CA SER A 76 45.30 119.37 -18.60
C SER A 76 45.96 118.07 -18.14
N SER A 77 47.17 118.14 -17.58
CA SER A 77 47.85 116.99 -16.95
C SER A 77 47.04 116.41 -15.80
N VAL A 78 46.55 117.25 -14.88
CA VAL A 78 45.69 116.81 -13.78
C VAL A 78 44.37 116.22 -14.29
N ARG A 79 43.76 116.83 -15.31
CA ARG A 79 42.56 116.29 -15.95
C ARG A 79 42.82 114.89 -16.53
N ARG A 80 43.93 114.71 -17.24
CA ARG A 80 44.32 113.41 -17.82
C ARG A 80 44.47 112.33 -16.75
N LEU A 81 45.14 112.64 -15.63
CA LEU A 81 45.25 111.69 -14.51
C LEU A 81 43.89 111.30 -13.95
N TYR A 82 42.98 112.26 -13.72
CA TYR A 82 41.62 111.93 -13.27
C TYR A 82 40.83 111.13 -14.31
N GLU A 83 41.00 111.41 -15.60
CA GLU A 83 40.36 110.63 -16.67
C GLU A 83 40.89 109.20 -16.74
N GLU A 84 42.20 109.00 -16.55
CA GLU A 84 42.85 107.69 -16.45
C GLU A 84 42.36 106.91 -15.23
N GLU A 85 42.36 107.51 -14.04
CA GLU A 85 41.83 106.90 -12.81
C GLU A 85 40.34 106.56 -12.94
N LEU A 86 39.53 107.44 -13.55
CA LEU A 86 38.12 107.16 -13.82
C LEU A 86 37.95 106.01 -14.82
N ALA A 87 38.82 105.91 -15.83
CA ALA A 87 38.80 104.80 -16.78
C ALA A 87 39.17 103.48 -16.10
N ASP A 88 40.15 103.46 -15.21
CA ASP A 88 40.57 102.26 -14.48
C ASP A 88 39.54 101.82 -13.43
N VAL A 89 38.91 102.77 -12.73
CA VAL A 89 37.76 102.49 -11.85
C VAL A 89 36.60 101.90 -12.65
N ARG A 90 36.28 102.44 -13.84
CA ARG A 90 35.23 101.87 -14.71
C ARG A 90 35.57 100.46 -15.16
N LYS A 91 36.80 100.20 -15.62
CA LYS A 91 37.24 98.85 -15.98
C LYS A 91 37.11 97.87 -14.82
N SER A 92 37.49 98.28 -13.60
CA SER A 92 37.36 97.44 -12.41
C SER A 92 35.89 97.16 -12.05
N LEU A 93 35.02 98.15 -12.20
CA LEU A 93 33.58 98.00 -11.98
C LEU A 93 32.95 97.04 -12.99
N ASP A 94 33.31 97.18 -14.27
CA ASP A 94 32.83 96.29 -15.34
C ASP A 94 33.34 94.85 -15.12
N GLY A 95 34.60 94.69 -14.71
CA GLY A 95 35.17 93.40 -14.32
C GLY A 95 34.41 92.75 -13.16
N LEU A 96 34.17 93.51 -12.07
CA LEU A 96 33.36 93.03 -10.94
C LEU A 96 31.92 92.71 -11.33
N ALA A 97 31.32 93.47 -12.25
CA ALA A 97 29.97 93.19 -12.75
C ALA A 97 29.92 91.88 -13.55
N GLN A 98 30.95 91.62 -14.37
CA GLN A 98 31.10 90.37 -15.11
C GLN A 98 31.32 89.18 -14.17
N GLU A 99 32.22 89.30 -13.19
CA GLU A 99 32.44 88.27 -12.16
C GLU A 99 31.16 87.97 -11.37
N ARG A 100 30.43 89.01 -10.98
CA ARG A 100 29.15 88.85 -10.29
C ARG A 100 28.11 88.13 -11.16
N ALA A 101 28.02 88.48 -12.44
CA ALA A 101 27.12 87.81 -13.37
C ALA A 101 27.51 86.34 -13.57
N GLN A 102 28.81 86.05 -13.69
CA GLN A 102 29.32 84.69 -13.80
C GLN A 102 28.99 83.86 -12.55
N LEU A 103 29.29 84.38 -11.36
CA LEU A 103 28.95 83.72 -10.09
C LEU A 103 27.44 83.51 -9.92
N GLN A 104 26.61 84.43 -10.41
CA GLN A 104 25.16 84.29 -10.38
C GLN A 104 24.65 83.15 -11.28
N ILE A 105 25.24 83.00 -12.48
CA ILE A 105 24.95 81.88 -13.38
C ILE A 105 25.40 80.56 -12.75
N ASP A 106 26.62 80.51 -12.23
CA ASP A 106 27.19 79.31 -11.61
C ASP A 106 26.38 78.89 -10.37
N TYR A 107 25.94 79.85 -9.56
CA TYR A 107 25.03 79.60 -8.44
C TYR A 107 23.68 79.05 -8.90
N GLY A 108 23.12 79.59 -9.99
CA GLY A 108 21.90 79.09 -10.61
C GLY A 108 22.04 77.64 -11.07
N ASN A 109 23.11 77.34 -11.81
CA ASN A 109 23.43 76.00 -12.28
C ASN A 109 23.59 75.01 -11.11
N LEU A 110 24.34 75.38 -10.08
CA LEU A 110 24.55 74.54 -8.89
C LEU A 110 23.24 74.27 -8.14
N CYS A 111 22.34 75.25 -8.07
CA CYS A 111 21.01 75.07 -7.49
C CYS A 111 20.15 74.10 -8.29
N GLU A 112 20.20 74.14 -9.61
CA GLU A 112 19.49 73.18 -10.48
C GLU A 112 20.07 71.77 -10.36
N GLU A 113 21.39 71.64 -10.37
CA GLU A 113 22.08 70.37 -10.11
C GLU A 113 21.68 69.80 -8.75
N HIS A 114 21.69 70.61 -7.69
CA HIS A 114 21.26 70.18 -6.37
C HIS A 114 19.80 69.70 -6.36
N ARG A 115 18.88 70.43 -7.00
CA ARG A 115 17.46 70.02 -7.10
C ARG A 115 17.32 68.70 -7.84
N THR A 116 18.01 68.52 -8.97
CA THR A 116 17.93 67.27 -9.74
C THR A 116 18.55 66.09 -8.98
N LEU A 117 19.67 66.30 -8.27
CA LEU A 117 20.27 65.29 -7.40
C LEU A 117 19.37 64.94 -6.21
N GLN A 118 18.73 65.93 -5.59
CA GLN A 118 17.79 65.72 -4.50
C GLN A 118 16.58 64.90 -4.94
N ALA A 119 16.00 65.21 -6.11
CA ALA A 119 14.90 64.43 -6.68
C ALA A 119 15.32 62.98 -7.01
N ARG A 120 16.53 62.79 -7.55
CA ARG A 120 17.11 61.46 -7.78
C ARG A 120 17.31 60.70 -6.47
N HIS A 121 17.82 61.36 -5.44
CA HIS A 121 18.02 60.76 -4.12
C HIS A 121 16.70 60.29 -3.51
N GLN A 122 15.67 61.15 -3.48
CA GLN A 122 14.35 60.80 -2.97
C GLN A 122 13.74 59.61 -3.72
N LYS A 123 13.91 59.57 -5.05
CA LYS A 123 13.48 58.41 -5.85
C LYS A 123 14.23 57.13 -5.44
N LYS A 124 15.54 57.21 -5.23
CA LYS A 124 16.35 56.06 -4.78
C LYS A 124 16.01 55.60 -3.37
N GLU A 125 15.68 56.52 -2.46
CA GLU A 125 15.16 56.16 -1.13
C GLU A 125 13.80 55.45 -1.24
N GLY A 126 12.91 55.92 -2.12
CA GLY A 126 11.65 55.23 -2.44
C GLY A 126 11.87 53.82 -3.00
N ASP A 127 12.77 53.67 -3.97
CA ASP A 127 13.12 52.37 -4.55
C ASP A 127 13.71 51.42 -3.49
N LEU A 128 14.59 51.93 -2.62
CA LEU A 128 15.22 51.16 -1.54
C LEU A 128 14.18 50.68 -0.51
N THR A 129 13.29 51.55 -0.06
CA THR A 129 12.22 51.19 0.88
C THR A 129 11.27 50.15 0.30
N ASN A 130 10.93 50.26 -0.98
CA ASN A 130 10.14 49.25 -1.70
C ASN A 130 10.86 47.90 -1.80
N ALA A 131 12.16 47.90 -2.14
CA ALA A 131 12.97 46.69 -2.20
C ALA A 131 13.08 46.01 -0.83
N LEU A 132 13.27 46.77 0.26
CA LEU A 132 13.28 46.26 1.63
C LEU A 132 11.93 45.64 2.03
N ALA A 133 10.81 46.26 1.63
CA ALA A 133 9.49 45.69 1.87
C ALA A 133 9.27 44.38 1.10
N GLN A 134 9.77 44.27 -0.14
CA GLN A 134 9.74 43.03 -0.91
C GLN A 134 10.62 41.95 -0.28
N LEU A 135 11.82 42.30 0.18
CA LEU A 135 12.73 41.38 0.86
C LEU A 135 12.08 40.78 2.11
N ARG A 136 11.46 41.62 2.97
CA ARG A 136 10.75 41.14 4.16
C ARG A 136 9.60 40.17 3.84
N ARG A 137 8.80 40.46 2.80
CA ARG A 137 7.75 39.53 2.35
C ARG A 137 8.33 38.21 1.85
N ALA A 138 9.46 38.25 1.13
CA ALA A 138 10.15 37.06 0.67
C ALA A 138 10.71 36.23 1.85
N GLU A 139 11.27 36.88 2.87
CA GLU A 139 11.73 36.24 4.11
C GLU A 139 10.56 35.59 4.88
N GLU A 140 9.42 36.29 5.01
CA GLU A 140 8.21 35.74 5.63
C GLU A 140 7.71 34.50 4.88
N THR A 141 7.60 34.57 3.55
CA THR A 141 7.19 33.41 2.74
C THR A 141 8.17 32.25 2.81
N LEU A 142 9.48 32.53 2.84
CA LEU A 142 10.51 31.51 3.06
C LEU A 142 10.34 30.85 4.43
N SER A 143 10.15 31.64 5.49
CA SER A 143 9.95 31.11 6.84
C SER A 143 8.70 30.22 6.96
N LEU A 144 7.62 30.56 6.24
CA LEU A 144 6.42 29.73 6.15
C LEU A 144 6.70 28.41 5.42
N LYS A 145 7.47 28.47 4.32
CA LYS A 145 7.84 27.26 3.55
C LYS A 145 8.78 26.35 4.34
N ASP A 146 9.70 26.90 5.12
CA ASP A 146 10.56 26.12 6.02
C ASP A 146 9.74 25.45 7.14
N ALA A 147 8.76 26.16 7.71
CA ALA A 147 7.83 25.59 8.69
C ALA A 147 6.95 24.48 8.07
N GLU A 148 6.47 24.64 6.84
CA GLU A 148 5.76 23.58 6.11
C GLU A 148 6.66 22.37 5.83
N PHE A 149 7.90 22.61 5.39
CA PHE A 149 8.86 21.55 5.10
C PHE A 149 9.21 20.74 6.35
N THR A 150 9.46 21.39 7.49
CA THR A 150 9.73 20.70 8.76
C THR A 150 8.53 19.87 9.24
N LYS A 151 7.29 20.36 9.07
CA LYS A 151 6.07 19.58 9.34
C LYS A 151 5.97 18.35 8.45
N LEU A 152 6.07 18.51 7.13
CA LEU A 152 6.02 17.41 6.17
C LEU A 152 7.14 16.39 6.42
N GLN A 153 8.33 16.85 6.81
CA GLN A 153 9.44 15.97 7.17
C GLN A 153 9.13 15.16 8.44
N SER A 154 8.50 15.77 9.46
CA SER A 154 8.09 15.06 10.67
C SER A 154 6.99 14.02 10.40
N GLU A 155 6.03 14.36 9.54
CA GLU A 155 4.98 13.44 9.09
C GLU A 155 5.55 12.28 8.28
N ASN A 156 6.51 12.55 7.39
CA ASN A 156 7.19 11.50 6.63
C ASN A 156 7.96 10.55 7.55
N ARG A 157 8.68 11.07 8.57
CA ARG A 157 9.33 10.23 9.59
C ARG A 157 8.33 9.37 10.36
N ARG A 158 7.16 9.94 10.72
CA ARG A 158 6.09 9.20 11.41
C ARG A 158 5.54 8.08 10.53
N LEU A 159 5.18 8.37 9.28
CA LEU A 159 4.66 7.38 8.33
C LEU A 159 5.68 6.28 8.03
N ASN A 160 6.97 6.62 7.93
CA ASN A 160 8.02 5.60 7.77
C ASN A 160 8.14 4.71 9.02
N GLY A 161 7.93 5.25 10.22
CA GLY A 161 7.83 4.47 11.46
C GLY A 161 6.66 3.50 11.41
N ASP A 162 5.46 3.99 11.09
CA ASP A 162 4.26 3.15 10.96
C ASP A 162 4.45 2.04 9.91
N LEU A 163 5.11 2.34 8.79
CA LEU A 163 5.43 1.35 7.76
C LEU A 163 6.42 0.28 8.24
N ALA A 164 7.44 0.65 9.01
CA ALA A 164 8.39 -0.30 9.58
C ALA A 164 7.71 -1.22 10.61
N ASP A 165 6.83 -0.67 11.45
CA ASP A 165 6.05 -1.45 12.41
C ASP A 165 5.11 -2.44 11.71
N LEU A 166 4.42 -1.99 10.65
CA LEU A 166 3.56 -2.86 9.83
C LEU A 166 4.37 -3.96 9.11
N GLN A 167 5.57 -3.65 8.61
CA GLN A 167 6.46 -4.64 8.01
C GLN A 167 6.89 -5.70 9.04
N SER A 168 7.29 -5.28 10.23
CA SER A 168 7.63 -6.20 11.33
C SER A 168 6.44 -7.10 11.71
N GLN A 169 5.23 -6.55 11.76
CA GLN A 169 4.01 -7.35 12.01
C GLN A 169 3.73 -8.36 10.89
N LEU A 170 3.93 -7.98 9.63
CA LEU A 170 3.79 -8.91 8.50
C LEU A 170 4.81 -10.04 8.58
N GLU A 171 6.07 -9.74 8.84
CA GLU A 171 7.13 -10.75 9.02
C GLU A 171 6.80 -11.71 10.19
N GLN A 172 6.30 -11.19 11.30
CA GLN A 172 5.86 -12.02 12.44
C GLN A 172 4.68 -12.93 12.07
N LEU A 173 3.67 -12.41 11.36
CA LEU A 173 2.53 -13.20 10.91
C LEU A 173 2.92 -14.26 9.87
N GLU A 174 3.84 -13.94 8.97
CA GLU A 174 4.39 -14.90 8.00
C GLU A 174 5.16 -16.02 8.71
N ALA A 175 5.95 -15.71 9.75
CA ALA A 175 6.64 -16.70 10.57
C ALA A 175 5.64 -17.61 11.30
N LEU A 176 4.62 -17.05 11.95
CA LEU A 176 3.57 -17.83 12.62
C LEU A 176 2.78 -18.71 11.65
N LEU A 177 2.52 -18.22 10.44
CA LEU A 177 1.87 -18.99 9.39
C LEU A 177 2.77 -20.15 8.92
N ALA A 178 4.07 -19.93 8.78
CA ALA A 178 5.03 -20.99 8.45
C ALA A 178 5.07 -22.06 9.57
N ASP A 179 5.11 -21.65 10.83
CA ASP A 179 5.13 -22.56 11.98
C ASP A 179 3.85 -23.41 12.05
N THR A 180 2.68 -22.79 11.89
CA THR A 180 1.39 -23.51 11.88
C THR A 180 1.27 -24.47 10.69
N LYS A 181 1.81 -24.12 9.51
CA LYS A 181 1.90 -25.04 8.38
C LYS A 181 2.82 -26.23 8.68
N ASN A 182 3.98 -25.99 9.30
CA ASN A 182 4.90 -27.04 9.70
C ASN A 182 4.25 -27.97 10.73
N GLN A 183 3.55 -27.42 11.72
CA GLN A 183 2.77 -28.19 12.70
C GLN A 183 1.70 -29.04 12.01
N LEU A 184 0.91 -28.45 11.11
CA LEU A 184 -0.10 -29.19 10.34
C LEU A 184 0.55 -30.34 9.54
N SER A 185 1.69 -30.09 8.89
CA SER A 185 2.41 -31.13 8.14
C SER A 185 2.87 -32.28 9.06
N SER A 186 3.37 -31.96 10.26
CA SER A 186 3.79 -32.97 11.24
C SER A 186 2.61 -33.79 11.78
N GLU A 187 1.47 -33.16 12.04
CA GLU A 187 0.25 -33.86 12.47
C GLU A 187 -0.35 -34.71 11.35
N THR A 188 -0.27 -34.24 10.09
CA THR A 188 -0.70 -35.05 8.94
C THR A 188 0.16 -36.30 8.77
N LEU A 189 1.48 -36.19 8.96
CA LEU A 189 2.39 -37.33 8.96
C LEU A 189 2.04 -38.30 10.09
N ARG A 190 1.89 -37.79 11.31
CA ARG A 190 1.53 -38.58 12.49
C ARG A 190 0.19 -39.29 12.33
N ARG A 191 -0.81 -38.62 11.74
CA ARG A 191 -2.10 -39.25 11.39
C ARG A 191 -1.91 -40.42 10.43
N VAL A 192 -1.13 -40.24 9.36
CA VAL A 192 -0.87 -41.30 8.37
C VAL A 192 -0.12 -42.48 9.01
N GLU A 193 0.86 -42.22 9.88
CA GLU A 193 1.56 -43.26 10.64
C GLU A 193 0.59 -44.07 11.52
N MET A 194 -0.31 -43.39 12.25
CA MET A 194 -1.31 -44.06 13.09
C MET A 194 -2.34 -44.82 12.25
N GLU A 195 -2.76 -44.30 11.10
CA GLU A 195 -3.63 -45.00 10.15
C GLU A 195 -2.97 -46.27 9.60
N SER A 196 -1.67 -46.20 9.29
CA SER A 196 -0.88 -47.37 8.88
C SER A 196 -0.81 -48.42 10.00
N GLN A 197 -0.56 -48.02 11.24
CA GLN A 197 -0.56 -48.95 12.39
C GLN A 197 -1.93 -49.59 12.63
N VAL A 198 -3.01 -48.82 12.50
CA VAL A 198 -4.37 -49.36 12.59
C VAL A 198 -4.62 -50.38 11.48
N GLN A 199 -4.13 -50.12 10.27
CA GLN A 199 -4.25 -51.04 9.14
C GLN A 199 -3.47 -52.34 9.37
N THR A 200 -2.23 -52.27 9.86
CA THR A 200 -1.45 -53.47 10.19
C THR A 200 -2.11 -54.31 11.28
N LEU A 201 -2.63 -53.67 12.34
CA LEU A 201 -3.35 -54.39 13.40
C LEU A 201 -4.66 -55.03 12.91
N LYS A 202 -5.35 -54.42 11.93
CA LYS A 202 -6.53 -55.04 11.30
C LYS A 202 -6.14 -56.27 10.49
N GLU A 203 -5.06 -56.19 9.73
CA GLU A 203 -4.53 -57.32 8.94
C GLU A 203 -4.09 -58.47 9.87
N GLU A 204 -3.39 -58.17 10.97
CA GLU A 204 -3.04 -59.16 12.01
C GLU A 204 -4.29 -59.81 12.62
N LEU A 205 -5.32 -59.01 12.93
CA LEU A 205 -6.58 -59.52 13.46
C LEU A 205 -7.31 -60.42 12.45
N GLU A 206 -7.31 -60.07 11.17
CA GLU A 206 -7.89 -60.90 10.10
C GLU A 206 -7.13 -62.20 9.90
N LEU A 207 -5.79 -62.15 9.95
CA LEU A 207 -4.95 -63.35 9.93
C LEU A 207 -5.25 -64.26 11.12
N HIS A 208 -5.33 -63.72 12.33
CA HIS A 208 -5.70 -64.50 13.51
C HIS A 208 -7.09 -65.13 13.40
N LYS A 209 -8.09 -64.38 12.89
CA LYS A 209 -9.43 -64.94 12.62
C LYS A 209 -9.39 -66.07 11.61
N ASN A 210 -8.67 -65.90 10.49
CA ASN A 210 -8.55 -66.92 9.46
C ASN A 210 -7.87 -68.18 10.00
N ILE A 211 -6.81 -68.03 10.82
CA ILE A 211 -6.13 -69.15 11.49
C ILE A 211 -7.11 -69.87 12.43
N SER A 212 -7.81 -69.14 13.30
CA SER A 212 -8.80 -69.74 14.20
C SER A 212 -9.95 -70.43 13.45
N GLU A 213 -10.42 -69.86 12.34
CA GLU A 213 -11.43 -70.49 11.48
C GLU A 213 -10.91 -71.78 10.84
N GLN A 214 -9.68 -71.78 10.32
CA GLN A 214 -9.03 -72.97 9.77
C GLN A 214 -8.85 -74.05 10.85
N GLU A 215 -8.39 -73.70 12.04
CA GLU A 215 -8.25 -74.63 13.17
C GLU A 215 -9.61 -75.25 13.55
N ILE A 216 -10.67 -74.44 13.60
CA ILE A 216 -12.04 -74.94 13.86
C ILE A 216 -12.49 -75.88 12.75
N LEU A 217 -12.25 -75.54 11.47
CA LEU A 217 -12.58 -76.40 10.34
C LEU A 217 -11.81 -77.73 10.38
N GLU A 218 -10.53 -77.70 10.71
CA GLU A 218 -9.72 -78.90 10.89
C GLU A 218 -10.24 -79.78 12.04
N ILE A 219 -10.56 -79.19 13.18
CA ILE A 219 -11.13 -79.91 14.33
C ILE A 219 -12.46 -80.54 13.94
N ARG A 220 -13.34 -79.80 13.25
CA ARG A 220 -14.62 -80.32 12.73
C ARG A 220 -14.39 -81.46 11.74
N SER A 221 -13.50 -81.32 10.77
CA SER A 221 -13.17 -82.37 9.80
C SER A 221 -12.59 -83.62 10.48
N ARG A 222 -11.70 -83.45 11.48
CA ARG A 222 -11.17 -84.57 12.29
C ARG A 222 -12.26 -85.26 13.09
N HIS A 223 -13.24 -84.50 13.60
CA HIS A 223 -14.37 -85.07 14.34
C HIS A 223 -15.34 -85.80 13.40
N GLU A 224 -15.67 -85.21 12.26
CA GLU A 224 -16.50 -85.80 11.22
C GLU A 224 -15.88 -87.09 10.67
N ARG A 225 -14.57 -87.10 10.38
CA ARG A 225 -13.86 -88.34 10.02
C ARG A 225 -13.99 -89.43 11.08
N ARG A 226 -13.80 -89.09 12.37
CA ARG A 226 -14.00 -90.06 13.47
C ARG A 226 -15.44 -90.57 13.56
N LEU A 227 -16.44 -89.71 13.35
CA LEU A 227 -17.85 -90.13 13.32
C LEU A 227 -18.11 -91.09 12.15
N VAL A 228 -17.61 -90.77 10.96
CA VAL A 228 -17.73 -91.66 9.78
C VAL A 228 -16.99 -92.98 9.99
N GLU A 229 -15.81 -92.98 10.60
CA GLU A 229 -15.07 -94.21 10.96
C GLU A 229 -15.86 -95.07 11.95
N VAL A 230 -16.50 -94.46 12.96
CA VAL A 230 -17.37 -95.18 13.91
C VAL A 230 -18.60 -95.73 13.19
N ASP A 231 -19.30 -94.90 12.41
CA ASP A 231 -20.52 -95.30 11.67
C ASP A 231 -20.23 -96.39 10.62
N SER A 232 -19.12 -96.28 9.90
CA SER A 232 -18.68 -97.30 8.95
C SER A 232 -18.22 -98.58 9.65
N GLY A 233 -17.56 -98.46 10.81
CA GLY A 233 -17.25 -99.59 11.69
C GLY A 233 -18.51 -100.32 12.15
N TRP A 234 -19.51 -99.59 12.66
CA TRP A 234 -20.81 -100.16 13.02
C TRP A 234 -21.50 -100.80 11.82
N ARG A 235 -21.56 -100.11 10.67
CA ARG A 235 -22.16 -100.64 9.44
C ARG A 235 -21.48 -101.94 9.01
N GLY A 236 -20.15 -101.99 8.98
CA GLY A 236 -19.40 -103.20 8.67
C GLY A 236 -19.64 -104.34 9.67
N MET A 237 -19.72 -104.04 10.97
CA MET A 237 -20.07 -105.04 11.99
C MET A 237 -21.52 -105.55 11.83
N PHE A 238 -22.46 -104.68 11.49
CA PHE A 238 -23.85 -105.08 11.20
C PHE A 238 -23.95 -105.92 9.93
N GLU A 239 -23.28 -105.52 8.85
CA GLU A 239 -23.20 -106.28 7.60
C GLU A 239 -22.55 -107.65 7.83
N SER A 240 -21.46 -107.71 8.60
CA SER A 240 -20.80 -108.97 8.97
C SER A 240 -21.72 -109.88 9.77
N LYS A 241 -22.41 -109.36 10.81
CA LYS A 241 -23.35 -110.14 11.61
C LYS A 241 -24.56 -110.60 10.80
N LEU A 242 -25.06 -109.75 9.89
CA LEU A 242 -26.15 -110.11 8.99
C LEU A 242 -25.71 -111.20 8.00
N ALA A 243 -24.51 -111.08 7.45
CA ALA A 243 -23.92 -112.09 6.56
C ALA A 243 -23.72 -113.42 7.30
N GLU A 244 -23.23 -113.39 8.54
CA GLU A 244 -23.07 -114.56 9.40
C GLU A 244 -24.42 -115.21 9.71
N ALA A 245 -25.44 -114.44 10.10
CA ALA A 245 -26.79 -114.94 10.34
C ALA A 245 -27.43 -115.53 9.06
N MET A 246 -27.23 -114.90 7.89
CA MET A 246 -27.69 -115.43 6.60
C MET A 246 -26.95 -116.71 6.23
N GLN A 247 -25.66 -116.82 6.55
CA GLN A 247 -24.86 -118.02 6.34
C GLN A 247 -25.32 -119.15 7.27
N GLN A 248 -25.60 -118.87 8.54
CA GLN A 248 -26.19 -119.82 9.48
C GLN A 248 -27.55 -120.30 8.98
N LEU A 249 -28.43 -119.39 8.53
CA LEU A 249 -29.74 -119.78 7.97
C LEU A 249 -29.60 -120.67 6.73
N ARG A 250 -28.59 -120.43 5.89
CA ARG A 250 -28.26 -121.30 4.75
C ARG A 250 -27.77 -122.67 5.21
N GLN A 251 -26.87 -122.72 6.19
CA GLN A 251 -26.39 -123.97 6.78
C GLN A 251 -27.53 -124.75 7.46
N ASP A 252 -28.43 -124.07 8.16
CA ASP A 252 -29.62 -124.66 8.76
C ASP A 252 -30.57 -125.19 7.68
N SER A 253 -30.79 -124.44 6.60
CA SER A 253 -31.60 -124.90 5.48
C SER A 253 -30.95 -126.08 4.74
N GLU A 254 -29.64 -126.06 4.53
CA GLU A 254 -28.87 -127.16 3.93
C GLU A 254 -28.87 -128.40 4.81
N SER A 255 -28.71 -128.23 6.12
CA SER A 255 -28.76 -129.33 7.10
C SER A 255 -30.18 -129.87 7.26
N GLN A 256 -31.21 -129.03 7.24
CA GLN A 256 -32.61 -129.47 7.16
C GLN A 256 -32.89 -130.20 5.85
N LEU A 257 -32.36 -129.73 4.72
CA LEU A 257 -32.46 -130.45 3.44
C LEU A 257 -31.70 -131.78 3.46
N GLN A 258 -30.57 -131.86 4.16
CA GLN A 258 -29.84 -133.11 4.39
C GLN A 258 -30.64 -134.04 5.31
N GLN A 259 -31.19 -133.54 6.41
CA GLN A 259 -32.07 -134.29 7.29
C GLN A 259 -33.31 -134.77 6.55
N TYR A 260 -33.96 -133.92 5.73
CA TYR A 260 -35.06 -134.34 4.88
C TYR A 260 -34.63 -135.37 3.84
N LYS A 261 -33.43 -135.28 3.26
CA LYS A 261 -32.89 -136.34 2.39
C LYS A 261 -32.68 -137.64 3.16
N GLU A 262 -32.07 -137.59 4.34
CA GLU A 262 -31.83 -138.75 5.21
C GLU A 262 -33.14 -139.36 5.71
N GLU A 263 -34.13 -138.54 6.07
CA GLU A 263 -35.47 -138.96 6.45
C GLU A 263 -36.23 -139.52 5.26
N ILE A 264 -36.09 -138.93 4.07
CA ILE A 264 -36.64 -139.48 2.83
C ILE A 264 -35.99 -140.84 2.55
N ASP A 265 -34.68 -140.99 2.68
CA ASP A 265 -33.97 -142.26 2.51
C ASP A 265 -34.38 -143.28 3.59
N ARG A 266 -34.58 -142.83 4.84
CA ARG A 266 -35.05 -143.64 5.97
C ARG A 266 -36.50 -144.05 5.80
N VAL A 267 -37.37 -143.16 5.35
CA VAL A 267 -38.78 -143.41 5.02
C VAL A 267 -38.89 -144.22 3.74
N PHE A 268 -38.00 -144.08 2.76
CA PHE A 268 -37.95 -144.99 1.62
C PHE A 268 -37.48 -146.38 2.05
N GLY A 269 -36.51 -146.48 2.96
CA GLY A 269 -36.12 -147.73 3.60
C GLY A 269 -37.27 -148.36 4.40
N SER A 270 -37.95 -147.56 5.22
CA SER A 270 -39.11 -147.99 6.00
C SER A 270 -40.35 -148.24 5.15
N LYS A 271 -40.57 -147.53 4.04
CA LYS A 271 -41.66 -147.78 3.09
C LYS A 271 -41.35 -148.95 2.16
N LEU A 272 -40.10 -149.30 1.88
CA LEU A 272 -39.76 -150.59 1.28
C LEU A 272 -40.06 -151.74 2.25
N HIS A 273 -39.75 -151.55 3.54
CA HIS A 273 -40.05 -152.51 4.60
C HIS A 273 -41.57 -152.64 4.89
N ASN A 274 -42.29 -151.51 4.88
CA ASN A 274 -43.73 -151.42 5.15
C ASN A 274 -44.59 -151.54 3.87
N ALA A 275 -44.03 -151.52 2.66
CA ALA A 275 -44.75 -151.89 1.42
C ALA A 275 -44.75 -153.40 1.18
N GLN A 276 -43.98 -154.16 1.98
CA GLN A 276 -44.03 -155.62 2.01
C GLN A 276 -45.01 -156.15 3.07
N GLN A 277 -45.48 -155.29 3.97
CA GLN A 277 -46.35 -155.64 5.10
C GLN A 277 -47.39 -154.52 5.27
N ASP A 278 -48.61 -154.80 4.83
CA ASP A 278 -49.83 -153.97 4.93
C ASP A 278 -50.33 -153.31 3.63
N ALA A 279 -50.80 -154.21 2.77
CA ALA A 279 -51.87 -154.00 1.80
C ALA A 279 -53.27 -153.98 2.48
N LEU A 280 -53.50 -153.18 3.53
CA LEU A 280 -54.83 -153.01 4.14
C LEU A 280 -55.13 -151.55 4.56
N GLU A 281 -56.03 -150.94 3.78
CA GLU A 281 -57.04 -149.92 4.13
C GLU A 281 -56.68 -148.46 4.55
N LYS A 282 -56.96 -147.55 3.59
CA LYS A 282 -57.87 -146.37 3.58
C LYS A 282 -57.97 -145.34 4.75
N ASN A 283 -57.85 -144.08 4.29
CA ASN A 283 -58.70 -142.88 4.52
C ASN A 283 -58.61 -142.03 5.82
N GLY A 284 -58.45 -140.70 5.60
CA GLY A 284 -59.52 -139.74 5.94
C GLY A 284 -59.19 -138.54 6.86
N VAL A 285 -59.41 -137.32 6.32
CA VAL A 285 -60.11 -136.12 6.91
C VAL A 285 -59.53 -135.50 8.21
N GLY A 286 -59.37 -134.20 8.46
CA GLY A 286 -59.85 -132.92 7.92
C GLY A 286 -60.13 -131.93 9.09
N ASN A 287 -60.30 -130.62 8.80
CA ASN A 287 -60.79 -129.50 9.67
C ASN A 287 -59.84 -128.94 10.76
N ALA A 288 -59.96 -127.72 11.33
CA ALA A 288 -60.73 -126.48 11.16
C ALA A 288 -60.14 -125.45 12.19
N LEU A 289 -59.75 -124.23 11.81
CA LEU A 289 -60.47 -122.94 12.00
C LEU A 289 -60.73 -122.47 13.45
N ARG A 290 -60.63 -121.13 13.64
CA ARG A 290 -61.21 -120.21 14.68
C ARG A 290 -60.12 -119.40 15.43
N LEU A 291 -60.26 -118.12 15.79
CA LEU A 291 -61.36 -117.14 15.72
C LEU A 291 -60.87 -115.70 16.05
N ASN A 292 -61.54 -114.69 15.46
CA ASN A 292 -61.96 -113.36 15.95
C ASN A 292 -61.01 -112.34 16.64
N VAL A 293 -61.10 -111.05 16.23
CA VAL A 293 -61.84 -109.93 16.89
C VAL A 293 -61.42 -108.56 16.26
N PRO A 294 -62.34 -107.59 16.00
CA PRO A 294 -62.08 -106.20 15.53
C PRO A 294 -62.31 -105.18 16.69
N PRO A 295 -62.57 -103.85 16.55
CA PRO A 295 -62.39 -102.85 15.46
C PRO A 295 -61.74 -101.50 15.93
N SER A 296 -61.60 -100.53 15.01
CA SER A 296 -62.07 -99.12 15.13
C SER A 296 -61.09 -98.02 14.67
N LEU A 297 -61.60 -97.25 13.70
CA LEU A 297 -61.06 -96.05 13.06
C LEU A 297 -61.75 -94.84 13.67
N CYS A 298 -60.98 -93.82 14.11
CA CYS A 298 -61.42 -92.42 14.20
C CYS A 298 -60.29 -91.47 14.67
N GLN A 299 -59.27 -91.22 13.84
CA GLN A 299 -58.24 -90.19 14.17
C GLN A 299 -57.55 -89.49 12.98
N LYS A 300 -58.00 -89.66 11.73
CA LYS A 300 -57.31 -89.06 10.57
C LYS A 300 -57.81 -87.66 10.16
N ILE A 301 -59.10 -87.35 10.32
CA ILE A 301 -59.69 -86.13 9.72
C ILE A 301 -59.45 -84.86 10.56
N SER A 302 -59.14 -84.98 11.86
CA SER A 302 -58.92 -83.82 12.74
C SER A 302 -57.49 -83.28 12.71
N LEU A 303 -56.51 -84.11 12.34
CA LEU A 303 -55.10 -83.72 12.27
C LEU A 303 -54.74 -83.05 10.93
N GLU A 304 -55.44 -83.42 9.85
CA GLU A 304 -55.19 -82.88 8.50
C GLU A 304 -55.66 -81.42 8.35
N ASN A 305 -56.81 -81.05 8.94
CA ASN A 305 -57.29 -79.65 8.94
C ASN A 305 -56.43 -78.73 9.81
N ARG A 306 -55.88 -79.24 10.92
CA ARG A 306 -54.94 -78.46 11.76
C ARG A 306 -53.58 -78.27 11.09
N PHE A 307 -53.11 -79.24 10.33
CA PHE A 307 -51.90 -79.09 9.52
C PHE A 307 -52.09 -78.04 8.42
N GLN A 308 -53.22 -78.07 7.72
CA GLN A 308 -53.48 -77.15 6.62
C GLN A 308 -53.70 -75.70 7.07
N ASP A 309 -54.28 -75.48 8.26
CA ASP A 309 -54.40 -74.14 8.83
C ASP A 309 -53.07 -73.61 9.37
N LEU A 310 -52.20 -74.48 9.92
CA LEU A 310 -50.84 -74.13 10.33
C LEU A 310 -49.95 -73.77 9.13
N GLU A 311 -50.08 -74.48 8.01
CA GLU A 311 -49.40 -74.13 6.74
C GLU A 311 -49.86 -72.76 6.22
N ARG A 312 -51.17 -72.48 6.20
CA ARG A 312 -51.69 -71.18 5.77
C ARG A 312 -51.26 -70.03 6.69
N THR A 313 -51.10 -70.26 7.99
CA THR A 313 -50.56 -69.24 8.89
C THR A 313 -49.08 -68.99 8.65
N LEU A 314 -48.30 -70.05 8.42
CA LEU A 314 -46.87 -69.92 8.11
C LEU A 314 -46.64 -69.24 6.75
N ASP A 315 -47.49 -69.50 5.76
CA ASP A 315 -47.41 -68.85 4.46
C ASP A 315 -47.83 -67.37 4.53
N ARG A 316 -48.89 -67.03 5.29
CA ARG A 316 -49.23 -65.61 5.54
C ARG A 316 -48.12 -64.87 6.27
N GLU A 317 -47.52 -65.49 7.29
CA GLU A 317 -46.38 -64.90 7.99
C GLU A 317 -45.18 -64.71 7.06
N ARG A 318 -44.91 -65.67 6.15
CA ARG A 318 -43.89 -65.52 5.12
C ARG A 318 -44.18 -64.36 4.17
N GLU A 319 -45.42 -64.25 3.68
CA GLU A 319 -45.85 -63.15 2.80
C GLU A 319 -45.71 -61.79 3.52
N ASP A 320 -46.11 -61.71 4.79
CA ASP A 320 -45.98 -60.50 5.63
C ASP A 320 -44.51 -60.12 5.86
N TRP A 321 -43.63 -61.10 6.10
CA TRP A 321 -42.19 -60.86 6.22
C TRP A 321 -41.57 -60.45 4.89
N HIS A 322 -42.02 -61.01 3.77
CA HIS A 322 -41.61 -60.61 2.43
C HIS A 322 -42.03 -59.17 2.13
N GLN A 323 -43.27 -58.79 2.43
CA GLN A 323 -43.76 -57.42 2.24
C GLN A 323 -43.00 -56.41 3.11
N LYS A 324 -42.73 -56.74 4.38
CA LYS A 324 -41.91 -55.88 5.27
C LYS A 324 -40.48 -55.73 4.75
N LEU A 325 -39.89 -56.79 4.23
CA LEU A 325 -38.55 -56.73 3.65
C LEU A 325 -38.53 -55.89 2.37
N SER A 326 -39.54 -56.01 1.51
CA SER A 326 -39.68 -55.17 0.32
C SER A 326 -39.88 -53.70 0.67
N HIS A 327 -40.77 -53.38 1.62
CA HIS A 327 -40.94 -52.00 2.11
C HIS A 327 -39.64 -51.43 2.67
N GLN A 328 -38.89 -52.21 3.46
CA GLN A 328 -37.60 -51.74 3.97
C GLN A 328 -36.60 -51.46 2.84
N LEU A 329 -36.59 -52.26 1.78
CA LEU A 329 -35.72 -52.03 0.63
C LEU A 329 -36.12 -50.75 -0.13
N GLU A 330 -37.42 -50.52 -0.32
CA GLU A 330 -37.95 -49.29 -0.92
C GLU A 330 -37.60 -48.07 -0.05
N ASP A 331 -37.74 -48.14 1.28
CA ASP A 331 -37.34 -47.08 2.20
C ASP A 331 -35.83 -46.79 2.15
N TYR A 332 -35.00 -47.84 2.02
CA TYR A 332 -33.54 -47.66 1.85
C TYR A 332 -33.18 -47.06 0.49
N GLU A 333 -33.93 -47.39 -0.57
CA GLU A 333 -33.76 -46.80 -1.91
C GLU A 333 -34.15 -45.32 -1.89
N HIS A 334 -35.31 -44.98 -1.33
CA HIS A 334 -35.73 -43.58 -1.13
C HIS A 334 -34.74 -42.80 -0.26
N LEU A 335 -34.22 -43.39 0.82
CA LEU A 335 -33.22 -42.72 1.66
C LEU A 335 -31.89 -42.52 0.92
N MET A 336 -31.50 -43.47 0.06
CA MET A 336 -30.33 -43.30 -0.81
C MET A 336 -30.54 -42.15 -1.80
N ASP A 337 -31.72 -42.05 -2.41
CA ASP A 337 -32.05 -40.97 -3.34
C ASP A 337 -32.02 -39.59 -2.64
N VAL A 338 -32.60 -39.48 -1.44
CA VAL A 338 -32.52 -38.27 -0.63
C VAL A 338 -31.07 -37.94 -0.26
N LYS A 339 -30.26 -38.95 0.08
CA LYS A 339 -28.84 -38.75 0.37
C LYS A 339 -28.07 -38.24 -0.85
N VAL A 340 -28.34 -38.78 -2.04
CA VAL A 340 -27.71 -38.32 -3.29
C VAL A 340 -28.15 -36.90 -3.63
N ALA A 341 -29.43 -36.56 -3.44
CA ALA A 341 -29.94 -35.20 -3.61
C ALA A 341 -29.25 -34.21 -2.66
N LEU A 342 -29.11 -34.57 -1.38
CA LEU A 342 -28.39 -33.77 -0.39
C LEU A 342 -26.91 -33.62 -0.71
N ASP A 343 -26.24 -34.65 -1.23
CA ASP A 343 -24.85 -34.54 -1.69
C ASP A 343 -24.71 -33.55 -2.84
N VAL A 344 -25.68 -33.53 -3.77
CA VAL A 344 -25.73 -32.55 -4.86
C VAL A 344 -25.95 -31.14 -4.31
N GLU A 345 -26.88 -30.95 -3.37
CA GLU A 345 -27.12 -29.65 -2.72
C GLU A 345 -25.90 -29.16 -1.94
N ILE A 346 -25.25 -30.02 -1.15
CA ILE A 346 -24.02 -29.70 -0.43
C ILE A 346 -22.91 -29.32 -1.42
N SER A 347 -22.80 -30.02 -2.55
CA SER A 347 -21.83 -29.68 -3.60
C SER A 347 -22.12 -28.32 -4.25
N ALA A 348 -23.40 -27.96 -4.40
CA ALA A 348 -23.82 -26.67 -4.91
C ALA A 348 -23.56 -25.55 -3.89
N TYR A 349 -23.83 -25.77 -2.60
CA TYR A 349 -23.49 -24.85 -1.53
C TYR A 349 -21.97 -24.64 -1.43
N ARG A 350 -21.17 -25.70 -1.53
CA ARG A 350 -19.70 -25.59 -1.58
C ARG A 350 -19.23 -24.76 -2.77
N LYS A 351 -19.77 -25.00 -3.97
CA LYS A 351 -19.43 -24.20 -5.16
C LYS A 351 -19.85 -22.74 -5.05
N MET A 352 -21.01 -22.43 -4.48
CA MET A 352 -21.42 -21.04 -4.27
C MET A 352 -20.50 -20.35 -3.26
N LEU A 353 -20.14 -21.03 -2.17
CA LEU A 353 -19.18 -20.52 -1.19
C LEU A 353 -17.79 -20.33 -1.83
N GLU A 354 -17.30 -21.26 -2.65
CA GLU A 354 -16.04 -21.11 -3.39
C GLU A 354 -16.09 -19.91 -4.36
N VAL A 355 -17.22 -19.65 -5.02
CA VAL A 355 -17.41 -18.49 -5.90
C VAL A 355 -17.51 -17.19 -5.12
N GLU A 356 -18.12 -17.20 -3.92
CA GLU A 356 -18.16 -16.05 -3.01
C GLU A 356 -16.78 -15.75 -2.42
N GLU A 357 -16.02 -16.76 -1.98
CA GLU A 357 -14.64 -16.63 -1.52
C GLU A 357 -13.72 -16.04 -2.60
N GLN A 358 -13.91 -16.45 -3.86
CA GLN A 358 -13.22 -15.88 -5.02
C GLN A 358 -13.60 -14.41 -5.28
N ARG A 359 -14.87 -14.01 -5.07
CA ARG A 359 -15.33 -12.61 -5.19
C ARG A 359 -14.77 -11.72 -4.07
N PHE A 360 -14.67 -12.24 -2.85
CA PHE A 360 -14.17 -11.50 -1.69
C PHE A 360 -12.65 -11.51 -1.52
N LYS A 361 -11.88 -12.08 -2.46
CA LYS A 361 -10.41 -12.21 -2.41
C LYS A 361 -9.89 -12.85 -1.11
N LEU A 362 -10.64 -13.79 -0.54
CA LEU A 362 -10.16 -14.64 0.54
C LEU A 362 -9.42 -15.84 -0.08
N SER A 363 -8.16 -15.63 -0.48
CA SER A 363 -7.31 -16.70 -1.01
C SER A 363 -6.02 -16.78 -0.20
N PRO A 364 -5.65 -17.97 0.31
CA PRO A 364 -4.29 -18.43 0.26
C PRO A 364 -4.06 -19.19 -1.07
N SER A 365 -2.89 -18.93 -1.64
CA SER A 365 -2.31 -19.42 -2.92
C SER A 365 -2.05 -20.96 -2.95
N PRO A 366 -1.54 -21.56 -4.05
CA PRO A 366 -2.22 -22.60 -4.82
C PRO A 366 -1.63 -24.02 -4.64
N SER A 367 -2.39 -24.99 -5.15
CA SER A 367 -2.13 -26.42 -5.16
C SER A 367 -0.94 -26.84 -6.05
N GLN A 368 -0.19 -27.86 -5.63
CA GLN A 368 0.49 -28.77 -6.57
C GLN A 368 -0.42 -29.96 -6.87
N ARG A 369 -0.68 -30.15 -8.16
CA ARG A 369 -1.33 -31.31 -8.76
C ARG A 369 -0.34 -32.48 -8.82
N THR A 370 -0.84 -33.70 -8.60
CA THR A 370 -0.43 -34.88 -9.36
C THR A 370 -1.63 -35.78 -9.60
N SER A 371 -1.70 -36.29 -10.81
CA SER A 371 -2.81 -37.03 -11.40
C SER A 371 -2.32 -38.43 -11.87
N ILE A 372 -3.25 -39.41 -11.91
CA ILE A 372 -3.25 -40.69 -12.68
C ILE A 372 -2.60 -41.91 -11.95
N PRO A 373 -2.98 -43.21 -12.17
CA PRO A 373 -4.10 -43.86 -12.88
C PRO A 373 -4.90 -44.95 -12.09
N ARG A 374 -5.97 -45.43 -12.74
CA ARG A 374 -6.81 -46.62 -12.49
C ARG A 374 -6.03 -47.96 -12.52
N THR A 375 -6.48 -48.94 -11.72
CA THR A 375 -6.49 -50.38 -12.06
C THR A 375 -7.74 -51.08 -11.50
N HIS A 376 -8.26 -52.02 -12.30
CA HIS A 376 -9.38 -52.94 -12.02
C HIS A 376 -9.02 -53.99 -10.95
N GLU A 377 -10.04 -54.48 -10.22
CA GLU A 377 -10.41 -55.89 -9.90
C GLU A 377 -11.29 -55.91 -8.62
N HIS A 378 -12.59 -56.17 -8.70
CA HIS A 378 -13.33 -57.46 -8.64
C HIS A 378 -13.38 -58.18 -7.27
N SER A 379 -14.62 -58.55 -6.89
CA SER A 379 -15.07 -59.36 -5.73
C SER A 379 -15.14 -58.62 -4.39
N GLY A 380 -16.18 -58.68 -3.56
CA GLY A 380 -17.40 -59.46 -3.55
C GLY A 380 -17.99 -59.45 -2.12
N ARG A 381 -19.29 -59.12 -2.01
CA ARG A 381 -20.24 -59.50 -0.94
C ARG A 381 -20.02 -59.08 0.54
N LYS A 382 -20.76 -58.02 0.91
CA LYS A 382 -21.87 -57.93 1.90
C LYS A 382 -21.66 -58.28 3.40
N PRO A 383 -22.49 -57.66 4.28
CA PRO A 383 -22.10 -57.24 5.62
C PRO A 383 -22.78 -58.04 6.75
N ARG A 384 -22.32 -57.85 7.99
CA ARG A 384 -23.02 -58.34 9.19
C ARG A 384 -22.93 -57.31 10.32
N GLY A 385 -24.08 -56.82 10.75
CA GLY A 385 -24.23 -55.79 11.78
C GLY A 385 -24.59 -56.29 13.18
N LYS A 386 -24.69 -55.34 14.12
CA LYS A 386 -25.71 -55.13 15.17
C LYS A 386 -25.11 -54.43 16.39
N LYS A 387 -25.69 -53.29 16.79
CA LYS A 387 -26.30 -53.09 18.11
C LYS A 387 -27.23 -51.88 18.12
N ARG A 388 -28.39 -52.09 18.75
CA ARG A 388 -29.55 -51.20 18.88
C ARG A 388 -29.36 -50.21 20.04
N LYS A 389 -30.01 -49.05 19.95
CA LYS A 389 -30.87 -48.55 21.05
C LYS A 389 -31.99 -47.69 20.45
N TYR A 390 -33.20 -47.95 20.93
CA TYR A 390 -34.49 -47.38 20.52
C TYR A 390 -35.05 -46.56 21.69
N GLU A 391 -35.75 -45.47 21.35
CA GLU A 391 -36.84 -44.73 22.04
C GLU A 391 -36.67 -43.24 21.66
N GLY A 392 -37.67 -42.48 21.19
CA GLY A 392 -39.09 -42.72 20.96
C GLY A 392 -39.68 -41.54 20.15
N GLU A 393 -40.90 -41.75 19.66
CA GLU A 393 -41.73 -40.91 18.79
C GLU A 393 -41.92 -39.45 19.27
N SER A 394 -42.04 -38.49 18.35
CA SER A 394 -43.34 -38.05 17.82
C SER A 394 -43.15 -36.80 16.94
N GLY A 395 -44.00 -36.68 15.91
CA GLY A 395 -43.82 -35.77 14.79
C GLY A 395 -44.26 -34.32 14.98
N SER A 396 -44.37 -33.67 13.82
CA SER A 396 -45.06 -32.40 13.52
C SER A 396 -44.24 -31.11 13.62
N SER A 397 -43.89 -30.56 12.44
CA SER A 397 -43.92 -29.11 12.19
C SER A 397 -45.34 -28.57 12.49
N PRO A 398 -45.54 -27.31 12.95
CA PRO A 398 -45.10 -26.10 12.26
C PRO A 398 -44.61 -24.95 13.17
N ALA A 399 -44.04 -23.93 12.51
CA ALA A 399 -43.59 -22.65 13.03
C ALA A 399 -44.35 -22.10 14.24
N TYR A 400 -43.62 -21.79 15.32
CA TYR A 400 -43.94 -20.68 16.21
C TYR A 400 -42.69 -20.14 16.91
N LYS A 401 -42.65 -18.81 16.99
CA LYS A 401 -41.75 -18.01 17.81
C LYS A 401 -41.84 -18.46 19.27
N MET A 402 -40.72 -18.77 19.92
CA MET A 402 -40.59 -18.58 21.36
C MET A 402 -39.24 -17.99 21.75
N SER A 403 -39.33 -16.78 22.30
CA SER A 403 -38.37 -16.23 23.25
C SER A 403 -38.23 -17.20 24.43
N SER A 404 -37.02 -17.72 24.64
CA SER A 404 -36.65 -18.41 25.87
C SER A 404 -35.79 -17.46 26.70
N ARG A 405 -36.37 -16.94 27.80
CA ARG A 405 -35.58 -16.45 28.93
C ARG A 405 -35.11 -17.67 29.71
N SER A 406 -33.87 -18.10 29.47
CA SER A 406 -33.12 -18.89 30.46
C SER A 406 -32.44 -17.90 31.40
N MET A 407 -32.98 -17.75 32.61
CA MET A 407 -32.27 -17.05 33.69
C MET A 407 -31.25 -18.01 34.31
N GLU A 408 -30.06 -18.07 33.72
CA GLU A 408 -28.86 -18.46 34.47
C GLU A 408 -28.40 -17.26 35.28
N ARG A 409 -28.27 -17.45 36.60
CA ARG A 409 -27.80 -16.43 37.55
C ARG A 409 -26.30 -16.17 37.35
N GLY A 410 -25.95 -15.43 36.32
CA GLY A 410 -24.63 -14.83 36.12
C GLY A 410 -24.61 -13.36 36.55
N ALA A 411 -23.44 -12.82 36.88
CA ALA A 411 -23.25 -11.43 37.32
C ALA A 411 -23.66 -10.36 36.26
N VAL A 412 -23.85 -10.77 35.01
CA VAL A 412 -24.27 -9.91 33.89
C VAL A 412 -25.44 -10.59 33.17
N SER A 413 -26.51 -9.84 32.92
CA SER A 413 -27.69 -10.30 32.18
C SER A 413 -27.95 -9.45 30.94
N VAL A 414 -28.42 -10.05 29.86
CA VAL A 414 -28.80 -9.35 28.63
C VAL A 414 -30.22 -8.78 28.79
N GLU A 415 -30.38 -7.46 28.68
CA GLU A 415 -31.66 -6.78 28.93
C GLU A 415 -32.43 -6.53 27.61
N GLU A 416 -31.72 -6.23 26.53
CA GLU A 416 -32.32 -5.90 25.24
C GLU A 416 -31.39 -6.28 24.07
N ILE A 417 -31.94 -6.90 23.04
CA ILE A 417 -31.25 -7.27 21.80
C ILE A 417 -32.02 -6.59 20.66
N ASP A 418 -31.32 -5.83 19.83
CA ASP A 418 -31.89 -5.25 18.62
C ASP A 418 -32.25 -6.34 17.61
N VAL A 419 -33.48 -6.31 17.09
CA VAL A 419 -34.00 -7.36 16.19
C VAL A 419 -33.27 -7.36 14.85
N ASP A 420 -32.65 -6.22 14.49
CA ASP A 420 -31.82 -6.04 13.30
C ASP A 420 -30.31 -6.26 13.57
N GLY A 421 -29.94 -6.66 14.79
CA GLY A 421 -28.59 -7.10 15.14
C GLY A 421 -27.52 -6.00 15.28
N LYS A 422 -27.90 -4.72 15.38
CA LYS A 422 -26.92 -3.62 15.45
C LYS A 422 -26.30 -3.40 16.83
N TYR A 423 -26.98 -3.80 17.90
CA TYR A 423 -26.42 -3.72 19.25
C TYR A 423 -27.06 -4.73 20.21
N VAL A 424 -26.35 -4.96 21.32
CA VAL A 424 -26.82 -5.73 22.47
C VAL A 424 -26.56 -4.92 23.74
N ARG A 425 -27.58 -4.73 24.57
CA ARG A 425 -27.44 -4.03 25.86
C ARG A 425 -27.28 -5.05 27.00
N LEU A 426 -26.14 -4.98 27.68
CA LEU A 426 -25.81 -5.81 28.84
C LEU A 426 -26.03 -5.01 30.13
N LYS A 427 -26.67 -5.64 31.12
CA LYS A 427 -26.89 -5.10 32.47
C LYS A 427 -26.08 -5.89 33.49
N ASN A 428 -25.21 -5.20 34.22
CA ASN A 428 -24.45 -5.80 35.32
C ASN A 428 -25.33 -5.79 36.59
N ASN A 429 -25.57 -6.96 37.16
CA ASN A 429 -26.40 -7.15 38.36
C ASN A 429 -25.54 -7.39 39.62
N SER A 430 -24.21 -7.24 39.53
CA SER A 430 -23.33 -7.36 40.70
C SER A 430 -23.25 -6.04 41.48
N GLU A 431 -23.21 -6.14 42.81
CA GLU A 431 -23.08 -4.98 43.73
C GLU A 431 -21.69 -4.30 43.69
N LYS A 432 -20.80 -4.70 42.78
CA LYS A 432 -19.47 -4.10 42.62
C LYS A 432 -19.48 -3.11 41.47
N VAL A 433 -19.76 -1.85 41.80
CA VAL A 433 -19.51 -0.72 40.90
C VAL A 433 -18.00 -0.50 40.80
N SER A 434 -17.44 -0.64 39.60
CA SER A 434 -16.14 -0.06 39.28
C SER A 434 -16.26 0.62 37.92
N LEU A 435 -16.57 1.91 37.98
CA LEU A 435 -16.37 2.87 36.91
C LEU A 435 -14.86 3.00 36.67
N TYR A 436 -14.36 2.41 35.59
CA TYR A 436 -13.19 2.94 34.91
C TYR A 436 -13.61 3.22 33.48
N GLY A 437 -13.71 4.51 33.18
CA GLY A 437 -14.10 5.02 31.88
C GLY A 437 -13.03 4.78 30.83
N LEU A 438 -13.50 4.62 29.61
CA LEU A 438 -12.97 5.20 28.39
C LEU A 438 -14.16 5.53 27.49
#